data_AF-A0AAE4C2C4-F1
#
_entry.id   AF-A0AAE4C2C4-F1
#
_cell.length_a   1.000
_cell.length_b   1.000
_cell.length_c   1.000
_cell.angle_alpha   90.00
_cell.angle_beta   90.00
_cell.angle_gamma   90.00
#
_symmetry.space_group_name_H-M   'P 1'
#
loop_
_entity.id
_entity.type
_entity.pdbx_description
1 polymer ?
#
loop_
_entity_poly.entity_id
_entity_poly.type
_entity_poly.pdbx_seq_one_letter_code
_entity_poly.pdbx_strand_id
1 'polypeptide(L)'
;MRIKILICILGILLISCNTDSSANRKMKNTVISFLDGIEKRNTNQCRDLIHNEHEYYGSIRMQVYFLNKNYRKINSYVDLKKNINIKDTIYLGAKMNYVQYYIKNDNLKKVQKPLVITFIFYNKVGYDKIFNSFFVENMLEWE
;
A
#
# COMPACT_ATOMS: atom_id res chain seq x y z
N MET A 1 -17.76 -40.74 -15.81
CA MET A 1 -18.27 -39.43 -15.37
C MET A 1 -17.49 -38.81 -14.22
N ARG A 2 -17.12 -39.58 -13.17
CA ARG A 2 -16.44 -39.05 -11.97
C ARG A 2 -15.04 -38.46 -12.20
N ILE A 3 -14.24 -39.03 -13.11
CA ILE A 3 -12.88 -38.53 -13.44
C ILE A 3 -12.90 -37.16 -14.13
N LYS A 4 -13.86 -36.92 -15.04
CA LYS A 4 -13.99 -35.64 -15.75
C LYS A 4 -14.35 -34.49 -14.79
N ILE A 5 -15.18 -34.77 -13.78
CA ILE A 5 -15.56 -33.80 -12.74
C ILE A 5 -14.35 -33.46 -11.85
N LEU A 6 -13.56 -34.46 -11.45
CA LEU A 6 -12.33 -34.27 -10.66
C LEU A 6 -11.29 -33.40 -11.39
N ILE A 7 -11.11 -33.59 -12.70
CA ILE A 7 -10.19 -32.78 -13.51
C ILE A 7 -10.67 -31.34 -13.62
N CYS A 8 -11.97 -31.10 -13.78
CA CYS A 8 -12.53 -29.74 -13.82
C CYS A 8 -12.36 -29.00 -12.48
N ILE A 9 -12.62 -29.67 -11.36
CA ILE A 9 -12.45 -29.08 -10.02
C ILE A 9 -10.97 -28.74 -9.76
N LEU A 10 -10.05 -29.62 -10.15
CA LEU A 10 -8.61 -29.38 -10.02
C LEU A 10 -8.15 -28.18 -10.86
N GLY A 11 -8.67 -28.04 -12.09
CA GLY A 11 -8.39 -26.90 -12.96
C GLY A 11 -8.85 -25.57 -12.37
N ILE A 12 -10.05 -25.51 -11.78
CA ILE A 12 -10.59 -24.29 -11.14
C ILE A 12 -9.75 -23.89 -9.92
N LEU A 13 -9.32 -24.86 -9.10
CA LEU A 13 -8.48 -24.62 -7.92
C LEU A 13 -7.09 -24.09 -8.30
N LEU A 14 -6.47 -24.63 -9.37
CA LEU A 14 -5.15 -24.20 -9.84
C LEU A 14 -5.15 -22.79 -10.43
N ILE A 15 -6.22 -22.40 -11.12
CA ILE A 15 -6.36 -21.04 -11.67
C ILE A 15 -6.51 -20.02 -10.54
N SER A 16 -7.32 -20.32 -9.52
CA SER A 16 -7.53 -19.43 -8.36
C SER A 16 -6.24 -19.21 -7.55
N CYS A 17 -5.42 -20.26 -7.38
CA CYS A 17 -4.17 -20.14 -6.62
C CYS A 17 -3.12 -19.27 -7.35
N ASN A 18 -3.11 -19.31 -8.69
CA ASN A 18 -2.19 -18.50 -9.50
C ASN A 18 -2.59 -17.01 -9.53
N THR A 19 -3.89 -16.69 -9.54
CA THR A 19 -4.35 -15.30 -9.56
C THR A 19 -4.07 -14.56 -8.26
N ASP A 20 -4.28 -15.20 -7.11
CA ASP A 20 -4.06 -14.59 -5.79
C ASP A 20 -2.57 -14.33 -5.52
N SER A 21 -1.70 -15.27 -5.90
CA SER A 21 -0.25 -15.08 -5.80
C SER A 21 0.24 -13.93 -6.71
N SER A 22 -0.36 -13.78 -7.89
CA SER A 22 -0.05 -12.70 -8.84
C SER A 22 -0.51 -11.33 -8.32
N ALA A 23 -1.71 -11.25 -7.75
CA ALA A 23 -2.24 -10.04 -7.14
C ALA A 23 -1.38 -9.56 -5.95
N ASN A 24 -1.05 -10.48 -5.03
CA ASN A 24 -0.20 -10.20 -3.87
C ASN A 24 1.18 -9.66 -4.29
N ARG A 25 1.80 -10.32 -5.27
CA ARG A 25 3.09 -9.89 -5.82
C ARG A 25 3.01 -8.49 -6.45
N LYS A 26 1.97 -8.20 -7.23
CA LYS A 26 1.78 -6.87 -7.84
C LYS A 26 1.66 -5.78 -6.78
N MET A 27 0.79 -5.97 -5.78
CA MET A 27 0.60 -5.01 -4.70
C MET A 27 1.92 -4.77 -3.93
N LYS A 28 2.66 -5.83 -3.59
CA LYS A 28 3.98 -5.70 -2.95
C LYS A 28 4.96 -4.90 -3.80
N ASN A 29 5.05 -5.20 -5.10
CA ASN A 29 5.94 -4.48 -6.00
C ASN A 29 5.55 -3.00 -6.13
N THR A 30 4.26 -2.67 -6.15
CA THR A 30 3.80 -1.28 -6.16
C THR A 30 4.19 -0.55 -4.89
N VAL A 31 3.99 -1.17 -3.71
CA VAL A 31 4.44 -0.58 -2.44
C VAL A 31 5.96 -0.37 -2.42
N ILE A 32 6.75 -1.36 -2.87
CA ILE A 32 8.21 -1.24 -2.94
C ILE A 32 8.63 -0.09 -3.87
N SER A 33 8.07 -0.04 -5.08
CA SER A 33 8.37 1.02 -6.05
C SER A 33 7.99 2.40 -5.53
N PHE A 34 6.86 2.51 -4.82
CA PHE A 34 6.45 3.75 -4.17
C PHE A 34 7.47 4.17 -3.11
N LEU A 35 7.86 3.25 -2.22
CA LEU A 35 8.86 3.51 -1.18
C LEU A 35 10.25 3.85 -1.75
N ASP A 36 10.66 3.21 -2.85
CA ASP A 36 11.87 3.59 -3.60
C ASP A 36 11.78 5.02 -4.13
N GLY A 37 10.61 5.42 -4.64
CA GLY A 37 10.34 6.78 -5.06
C GLY A 37 10.45 7.78 -3.90
N ILE A 38 9.92 7.44 -2.73
CA ILE A 38 10.06 8.24 -1.50
C ILE A 38 11.53 8.41 -1.15
N GLU A 39 12.29 7.32 -1.10
CA GLU A 39 13.72 7.33 -0.72
C GLU A 39 14.56 8.19 -1.68
N LYS A 40 14.27 8.12 -2.98
CA LYS A 40 14.97 8.87 -4.04
C LYS A 40 14.44 10.29 -4.27
N ARG A 41 13.46 10.74 -3.47
CA ARG A 41 12.75 12.03 -3.65
C ARG A 41 12.10 12.16 -5.05
N ASN A 42 11.76 11.03 -5.68
CA ASN A 42 11.15 10.98 -7.00
C ASN A 42 9.62 11.07 -6.88
N THR A 43 9.13 12.30 -6.75
CA THR A 43 7.68 12.57 -6.59
C THR A 43 6.88 12.10 -7.79
N ASN A 44 7.42 12.18 -9.01
CA ASN A 44 6.74 11.72 -10.21
C ASN A 44 6.53 10.21 -10.19
N GLN A 45 7.55 9.44 -9.83
CA GLN A 45 7.41 7.98 -9.67
C GLN A 45 6.34 7.63 -8.62
N CYS A 46 6.30 8.33 -7.49
CA CYS A 46 5.28 8.09 -6.47
C CYS A 46 3.87 8.42 -6.99
N ARG A 47 3.74 9.58 -7.66
CA ARG A 47 2.50 10.05 -8.25
C ARG A 47 1.97 9.08 -9.31
N ASP A 48 2.84 8.60 -10.20
CA ASP A 48 2.46 7.72 -11.30
C ASP A 48 2.01 6.33 -10.80
N LEU A 49 2.17 6.02 -9.51
CA LEU A 49 1.64 4.82 -8.87
C LEU A 49 0.30 5.04 -8.16
N ILE A 50 -0.22 6.27 -8.13
CA ILE A 50 -1.51 6.60 -7.51
C ILE A 50 -2.60 6.69 -8.57
N HIS A 51 -3.82 6.32 -8.22
CA HIS A 51 -5.02 6.49 -9.04
C HIS A 51 -5.53 7.94 -8.99
N ASN A 52 -6.01 8.46 -10.14
CA ASN A 52 -6.48 9.84 -10.28
C ASN A 52 -5.42 10.87 -9.85
N GLU A 53 -4.16 10.58 -10.16
CA GLU A 53 -2.99 11.30 -9.71
C GLU A 53 -2.97 12.80 -10.08
N HIS A 54 -3.65 13.15 -11.18
CA HIS A 54 -3.77 14.53 -11.65
C HIS A 54 -4.69 15.38 -10.77
N GLU A 55 -5.78 14.80 -10.25
CA GLU A 55 -6.77 15.51 -9.43
C GLU A 55 -6.20 15.86 -8.05
N TYR A 56 -5.28 15.05 -7.54
CA TYR A 56 -4.78 15.13 -6.16
C TYR A 56 -3.31 15.55 -6.05
N TYR A 57 -2.73 16.09 -7.12
CA TYR A 57 -1.29 16.37 -7.22
C TYR A 57 -0.70 17.12 -6.01
N GLY A 58 -1.40 18.16 -5.53
CA GLY A 58 -0.95 18.94 -4.36
C GLY A 58 -0.85 18.10 -3.09
N SER A 59 -1.87 17.31 -2.79
CA SER A 59 -1.91 16.44 -1.61
C SER A 59 -0.88 15.31 -1.68
N ILE A 60 -0.68 14.72 -2.87
CA ILE A 60 0.31 13.66 -3.09
C ILE A 60 1.71 14.23 -2.86
N ARG A 61 2.02 15.39 -3.45
CA ARG A 61 3.32 16.04 -3.31
C ARG A 61 3.65 16.37 -1.85
N MET A 62 2.68 16.87 -1.10
CA MET A 62 2.85 17.17 0.33
C MET A 62 3.17 15.91 1.14
N GLN A 63 2.40 14.83 0.97
CA GLN A 63 2.60 13.58 1.69
C GLN A 63 3.92 12.90 1.31
N VAL A 64 4.28 12.88 0.01
CA VAL A 64 5.56 12.36 -0.47
C VAL A 64 6.73 13.14 0.14
N TYR A 65 6.63 14.47 0.19
CA TYR A 65 7.65 15.31 0.80
C TYR A 65 7.83 15.00 2.29
N PHE A 66 6.73 14.90 3.04
CA PHE A 66 6.75 14.54 4.46
C PHE A 66 7.42 13.17 4.68
N LEU A 67 7.04 12.16 3.89
CA LEU A 67 7.61 10.82 4.00
C LEU A 67 9.09 10.81 3.63
N ASN A 68 9.50 11.53 2.57
CA ASN A 68 10.92 11.62 2.17
C ASN A 68 11.77 12.26 3.28
N LYS A 69 11.32 13.39 3.83
CA LYS A 69 11.99 14.11 4.92
C LYS A 69 12.20 13.21 6.15
N ASN A 70 11.23 12.34 6.44
CA ASN A 70 11.22 11.49 7.63
C ASN A 70 11.60 10.01 7.36
N TYR A 71 11.95 9.65 6.13
CA TYR A 71 12.01 8.25 5.68
C TYR A 71 12.94 7.41 6.54
N ARG A 72 14.17 7.90 6.79
CA ARG A 72 15.16 7.17 7.60
C ARG A 72 14.66 6.91 9.03
N LYS A 73 14.00 7.89 9.64
CA LYS A 73 13.45 7.79 11.01
C LYS A 73 12.28 6.80 11.02
N ILE A 74 11.32 6.95 10.11
CA ILE A 74 10.18 6.04 9.97
C ILE A 74 10.67 4.59 9.75
N ASN A 75 11.60 4.39 8.81
CA ASN A 75 12.13 3.08 8.46
C ASN A 75 12.98 2.44 9.57
N SER A 76 13.50 3.24 10.51
CA SER A 76 14.20 2.72 11.69
C SER A 76 13.25 2.11 12.74
N TYR A 77 11.98 2.54 12.76
CA TYR A 77 10.96 1.98 13.64
C TYR A 77 10.27 0.76 13.02
N VAL A 78 9.98 0.84 11.72
CA VAL A 78 9.36 -0.25 10.97
C VAL A 78 10.07 -0.33 9.63
N ASP A 79 10.82 -1.42 9.39
CA ASP A 79 11.45 -1.67 8.08
C ASP A 79 10.33 -1.81 7.03
N LEU A 80 10.05 -0.73 6.30
CA LEU A 80 8.84 -0.58 5.51
C LEU A 80 8.82 -1.61 4.37
N LYS A 81 9.96 -1.82 3.71
CA LYS A 81 10.08 -2.74 2.57
C LYS A 81 10.00 -4.21 3.01
N LYS A 82 10.46 -4.55 4.21
CA LYS A 82 10.34 -5.93 4.74
C LYS A 82 8.98 -6.23 5.35
N ASN A 83 8.27 -5.24 5.86
CA ASN A 83 7.01 -5.42 6.60
C ASN A 83 5.75 -5.14 5.76
N ILE A 84 5.80 -5.45 4.46
CA ILE A 84 4.64 -5.30 3.57
C ILE A 84 3.67 -6.47 3.81
N ASN A 85 2.63 -6.21 4.61
CA ASN A 85 1.56 -7.17 4.87
C ASN A 85 0.26 -6.72 4.20
N ILE A 86 -0.24 -7.53 3.26
CA ILE A 86 -1.48 -7.27 2.53
C ILE A 86 -2.64 -7.90 3.29
N LYS A 87 -3.66 -7.10 3.58
CA LYS A 87 -4.87 -7.51 4.28
C LYS A 87 -6.10 -7.22 3.44
N ASP A 88 -7.14 -8.03 3.61
CA ASP A 88 -8.46 -7.75 3.06
C ASP A 88 -9.14 -6.63 3.85
N THR A 89 -9.93 -5.81 3.16
CA THR A 89 -10.79 -4.79 3.78
C THR A 89 -12.06 -4.57 2.97
N ILE A 90 -13.02 -3.89 3.57
CA ILE A 90 -14.18 -3.34 2.87
C ILE A 90 -14.07 -1.83 2.98
N TYR A 91 -13.91 -1.16 1.84
CA TYR A 91 -13.80 0.30 1.77
C TYR A 91 -14.85 0.84 0.81
N LEU A 92 -15.67 1.78 1.28
CA LEU A 92 -16.81 2.33 0.53
C LEU A 92 -17.75 1.24 -0.03
N GLY A 93 -17.98 0.17 0.74
CA GLY A 93 -18.86 -0.95 0.36
C GLY A 93 -18.27 -1.92 -0.66
N ALA A 94 -17.02 -1.73 -1.10
CA ALA A 94 -16.33 -2.64 -2.02
C ALA A 94 -15.24 -3.44 -1.31
N LYS A 95 -15.09 -4.71 -1.69
CA LYS A 95 -13.96 -5.54 -1.25
C LYS A 95 -12.67 -5.00 -1.87
N MET A 96 -11.69 -4.71 -1.02
CA MET A 96 -10.40 -4.15 -1.37
C MET A 96 -9.28 -4.81 -0.56
N ASN A 97 -8.05 -4.45 -0.88
CA ASN A 97 -6.88 -4.84 -0.12
C ASN A 97 -6.15 -3.61 0.40
N TYR A 98 -5.39 -3.76 1.47
CA TYR A 98 -4.56 -2.66 1.96
C TYR A 98 -3.25 -3.15 2.58
N VAL A 99 -2.27 -2.26 2.55
CA VAL A 99 -1.04 -2.32 3.35
C VAL A 99 -1.05 -1.13 4.28
N GLN A 100 -0.81 -1.36 5.57
CA GLN A 100 -0.82 -0.28 6.56
C GLN A 100 0.31 -0.43 7.57
N TYR A 101 0.91 0.71 7.89
CA TYR A 101 1.94 0.85 8.89
C TYR A 101 1.44 1.73 10.02
N TYR A 102 1.70 1.32 11.25
CA TYR A 102 1.49 2.12 12.45
C TYR A 102 2.85 2.41 13.05
N ILE A 103 3.29 3.66 13.00
CA ILE A 103 4.60 4.06 13.48
C ILE A 103 4.41 4.89 14.75
N LYS A 104 4.96 4.40 15.87
CA LYS A 104 4.95 5.09 17.17
C LYS A 104 6.30 5.79 17.37
N ASN A 105 6.28 7.05 17.80
CA ASN A 105 7.48 7.80 18.13
C ASN A 105 7.69 7.70 19.65
N ASP A 106 8.56 6.78 20.08
CA ASP A 106 8.78 6.55 21.52
C ASP A 106 9.51 7.72 22.23
N ASN A 107 10.04 8.69 21.47
CA ASN A 107 10.82 9.81 22.01
C ASN A 107 9.97 11.02 22.47
N LEU A 108 8.64 10.98 22.37
CA LEU A 108 7.77 12.11 22.75
C LEU A 108 6.73 11.69 23.80
N LYS A 109 6.49 12.59 24.78
CA LYS A 109 5.65 12.34 25.97
C LYS A 109 4.26 11.79 25.61
N LYS A 110 4.04 10.49 25.85
CA LYS A 110 2.79 9.73 26.16
C LYS A 110 1.47 9.94 25.38
N VAL A 111 1.27 10.93 24.50
CA VAL A 111 -0.07 11.24 23.95
C VAL A 111 -0.12 11.50 22.43
N GLN A 112 0.97 11.34 21.67
CA GLN A 112 0.89 11.50 20.21
C GLN A 112 0.23 10.29 19.54
N LYS A 113 -0.71 10.57 18.64
CA LYS A 113 -1.30 9.55 17.76
C LYS A 113 -0.18 8.96 16.88
N PRO A 114 -0.22 7.65 16.60
CA PRO A 114 0.77 7.05 15.71
C PRO A 114 0.64 7.65 14.31
N LEU A 115 1.77 7.83 13.62
CA LEU A 115 1.77 8.08 12.19
C LEU A 115 1.21 6.83 11.51
N VAL A 116 0.20 7.00 10.65
CA VAL A 116 -0.39 5.90 9.90
C VAL A 116 -0.13 6.11 8.42
N ILE A 117 0.44 5.09 7.77
CA ILE A 117 0.64 5.08 6.32
C ILE A 117 -0.22 3.95 5.76
N THR A 118 -1.15 4.26 4.84
CA THR A 118 -2.12 3.29 4.29
C THR A 118 -2.10 3.32 2.78
N PHE A 119 -1.82 2.19 2.15
CA PHE A 119 -1.96 1.96 0.71
C PHE A 119 -3.16 1.05 0.45
N ILE A 120 -4.20 1.54 -0.19
CA ILE A 120 -5.40 0.78 -0.56
C ILE A 120 -5.26 0.33 -2.02
N PHE A 121 -5.68 -0.89 -2.31
CA PHE A 121 -5.68 -1.47 -3.65
C PHE A 121 -7.08 -1.95 -4.00
N TYR A 122 -7.50 -1.60 -5.22
CA TYR A 122 -8.80 -2.00 -5.75
C TYR A 122 -8.62 -2.73 -7.07
N ASN A 123 -9.18 -3.94 -7.18
CA ASN A 123 -9.05 -4.76 -8.38
C ASN A 123 -9.49 -4.06 -9.67
N LYS A 124 -10.49 -3.17 -9.61
CA LYS A 124 -10.98 -2.41 -10.77
C LYS A 124 -9.98 -1.38 -11.30
N VAL A 125 -9.06 -0.91 -10.46
CA VAL A 125 -8.00 0.05 -10.84
C VAL A 125 -6.70 -0.67 -11.20
N GLY A 126 -6.60 -1.95 -10.83
CA GLY A 126 -5.39 -2.74 -10.98
C GLY A 126 -4.55 -2.73 -9.71
N TYR A 127 -3.88 -3.84 -9.44
CA TYR A 127 -2.99 -4.01 -8.28
C TYR A 127 -1.63 -3.33 -8.45
N ASP A 128 -1.40 -2.70 -9.61
CA ASP A 128 -0.24 -1.89 -9.93
C ASP A 128 -0.38 -0.42 -9.49
N LYS A 129 -1.57 0.00 -9.05
CA LYS A 129 -1.90 1.36 -8.61
C LYS A 129 -2.45 1.38 -7.18
N ILE A 130 -2.10 2.42 -6.43
CA ILE A 130 -2.65 2.76 -5.12
C ILE A 130 -3.95 3.55 -5.33
N PHE A 131 -5.05 3.05 -4.79
CA PHE A 131 -6.38 3.60 -4.98
C PHE A 131 -6.60 4.94 -4.28
N ASN A 132 -6.02 5.13 -3.08
CA ASN A 132 -6.20 6.33 -2.28
C ASN A 132 -5.11 7.38 -2.55
N SER A 133 -5.51 8.64 -2.69
CA SER A 133 -4.62 9.80 -2.83
C SER A 133 -4.17 10.40 -1.49
N PHE A 134 -4.91 10.11 -0.41
CA PHE A 134 -4.54 10.42 0.98
C PHE A 134 -4.12 9.11 1.67
N PHE A 135 -2.83 8.95 1.87
CA PHE A 135 -2.19 7.72 2.35
C PHE A 135 -1.35 7.94 3.62
N VAL A 136 -1.29 9.16 4.16
CA VAL A 136 -0.62 9.46 5.43
C VAL A 136 -1.57 10.20 6.37
N GLU A 137 -1.74 9.70 7.58
CA GLU A 137 -2.56 10.29 8.64
C GLU A 137 -1.70 10.65 9.85
N ASN A 138 -2.13 11.66 10.63
CA ASN A 138 -1.42 12.20 11.80
C ASN A 138 -0.01 12.76 11.48
N MET A 139 0.17 13.34 10.28
CA MET A 139 1.44 13.97 9.86
C MET A 139 1.83 15.15 10.76
N LEU A 140 0.85 15.99 11.12
CA LEU A 140 1.07 17.22 11.89
C LEU A 140 1.50 16.92 13.33
N GLU A 141 0.91 15.89 13.92
CA GLU A 141 1.25 15.41 15.26
C GLU A 141 2.58 14.66 15.29
N TRP A 142 3.17 14.30 14.14
CA TRP A 142 4.42 13.54 14.06
C TRP A 142 5.68 14.41 13.92
N GLU A 143 5.55 15.60 13.33
CA GLU A 143 6.65 16.59 13.24
C GLU A 143 7.00 17.18 14.62
#